data_AF-A0A2H4XUB0-F1
#
_entry.id   AF-A0A2H4XUB0-F1
#
_cell.length_a   1.000
_cell.length_b   1.000
_cell.length_c   1.000
_cell.angle_alpha   90.00
_cell.angle_beta   90.00
_cell.angle_gamma   90.00
#
_symmetry.space_group_name_H-M   'P 1'
#
loop_
_entity.id
_entity.type
_entity.pdbx_description
1 polymer ?
#
loop_
_entity_poly.entity_id
_entity_poly.type
_entity_poly.pdbx_seq_one_letter_code
_entity_poly.pdbx_strand_id
1 'polypeptide(L)'
;LEFFRVEIEVLDINDNPPTFPESDIQVEISESATLGTRFPLESAYDPDVGNNSLRTYEMTTNSYFTLDVQTQGDGNKFAELVLKKQLDREQQALHRYVLTAMDGGIPQRTGTALLTIKVLDSNDNVPVFDQPVYTLSMPENSPPGTLVIQLNATDQDEGQNGEVVYSFSSHNSPRVREIFSIDPRTGRLEISGELDYEESNTYQVYVQAKDLGPNAVPAHCKVMVKVLDLNDNAPEISFSTVKEAVSEGAPPGTVVALFSVTDKDSEENGQIHCEILGEVPFRLKLSY
;
A
#
# COMPACT_ATOMS: atom_id res chain seq x y z
N LEU A 1 44.08 -82.29 -12.85
CA LEU A 1 42.87 -81.57 -12.42
C LEU A 1 42.59 -80.51 -13.46
N GLU A 2 41.59 -80.72 -14.29
CA GLU A 2 41.11 -79.72 -15.25
C GLU A 2 40.06 -78.86 -14.55
N PHE A 3 40.24 -77.55 -14.58
CA PHE A 3 39.26 -76.60 -14.09
C PHE A 3 38.45 -76.11 -15.29
N PHE A 4 37.13 -76.32 -15.25
CA PHE A 4 36.21 -75.75 -16.22
C PHE A 4 35.65 -74.45 -15.66
N ARG A 5 35.82 -73.35 -16.40
CA ARG A 5 35.19 -72.07 -16.09
C ARG A 5 33.78 -72.07 -16.66
N VAL A 6 32.79 -71.81 -15.82
CA VAL A 6 31.41 -71.56 -16.23
C VAL A 6 31.12 -70.08 -15.97
N GLU A 7 30.67 -69.39 -16.99
CA GLU A 7 30.15 -68.03 -16.87
C GLU A 7 28.63 -68.09 -17.01
N ILE A 8 27.94 -67.54 -16.03
CA ILE A 8 26.48 -67.39 -16.05
C ILE A 8 26.22 -65.89 -16.01
N GLU A 9 25.72 -65.36 -17.12
CA GLU A 9 25.24 -63.99 -17.20
C GLU A 9 23.77 -63.96 -16.79
N VAL A 10 23.45 -63.11 -15.82
CA VAL A 10 22.07 -62.85 -15.41
C VAL A 10 21.59 -61.63 -16.18
N LEU A 11 20.56 -61.81 -16.99
CA LEU A 11 19.94 -60.74 -17.74
C LEU A 11 18.84 -60.08 -16.92
N ASP A 12 18.79 -58.76 -17.00
CA ASP A 12 17.81 -57.92 -16.33
C ASP A 12 16.42 -58.02 -16.99
N ILE A 13 15.37 -57.86 -16.17
CA ILE A 13 13.97 -57.81 -16.61
C ILE A 13 13.31 -56.54 -16.04
N ASN A 14 12.38 -55.94 -16.78
CA ASN A 14 11.63 -54.77 -16.27
C ASN A 14 10.57 -55.18 -15.24
N ASP A 15 11.02 -55.48 -14.02
CA ASP A 15 10.16 -55.90 -12.92
C ASP A 15 10.01 -54.86 -11.81
N ASN A 16 10.64 -53.69 -11.92
CA ASN A 16 10.48 -52.57 -11.00
C ASN A 16 10.05 -51.29 -11.74
N PRO A 17 9.03 -50.55 -11.28
CA PRO A 17 8.74 -49.23 -11.83
C PRO A 17 9.70 -48.17 -11.24
N PRO A 18 9.91 -47.04 -11.95
CA PRO A 18 10.51 -45.85 -11.35
C PRO A 18 9.71 -45.39 -10.13
N THR A 19 10.40 -44.96 -9.07
CA THR A 19 9.77 -44.48 -7.83
C THR A 19 10.36 -43.16 -7.37
N PHE A 20 9.50 -42.23 -6.95
CA PHE A 20 9.95 -41.01 -6.29
C PHE A 20 10.15 -41.26 -4.79
N PRO A 21 11.15 -40.64 -4.16
CA PRO A 21 11.35 -40.74 -2.71
C PRO A 21 10.18 -40.15 -1.91
N GLU A 22 9.59 -39.06 -2.41
CA GLU A 22 8.44 -38.39 -1.83
C GLU A 22 7.24 -38.39 -2.78
N SER A 23 6.04 -38.58 -2.23
CA SER A 23 4.79 -38.55 -3.00
C SER A 23 4.28 -37.13 -3.29
N ASP A 24 4.74 -36.12 -2.53
CA ASP A 24 4.46 -34.70 -2.72
C ASP A 24 5.78 -33.92 -2.64
N ILE A 25 6.27 -33.51 -3.79
CA ILE A 25 7.51 -32.74 -3.95
C ILE A 25 7.14 -31.27 -3.87
N GLN A 26 7.73 -30.56 -2.90
CA GLN A 26 7.49 -29.12 -2.72
C GLN A 26 8.67 -28.31 -3.22
N VAL A 27 8.38 -27.30 -4.04
CA VAL A 27 9.38 -26.35 -4.55
C VAL A 27 8.91 -24.94 -4.24
N GLU A 28 9.78 -24.15 -3.62
CA GLU A 28 9.52 -22.73 -3.38
C GLU A 28 10.24 -21.89 -4.44
N ILE A 29 9.48 -21.03 -5.13
CA ILE A 29 10.01 -20.19 -6.21
C ILE A 29 9.56 -18.75 -5.98
N SER A 30 10.51 -17.82 -5.89
CA SER A 30 10.20 -16.39 -5.84
C SER A 30 9.44 -15.93 -7.08
N GLU A 31 8.41 -15.11 -6.93
CA GLU A 31 7.70 -14.55 -8.09
C GLU A 31 8.59 -13.64 -8.95
N SER A 32 9.61 -13.05 -8.35
CA SER A 32 10.67 -12.28 -9.01
C SER A 32 11.72 -13.15 -9.73
N ALA A 33 11.54 -14.49 -9.76
CA ALA A 33 12.43 -15.38 -10.51
C ALA A 33 12.44 -15.04 -12.00
N THR A 34 13.63 -15.07 -12.61
CA THR A 34 13.79 -14.70 -14.02
C THR A 34 13.42 -15.86 -14.95
N LEU A 35 12.87 -15.53 -16.12
CA LEU A 35 12.53 -16.52 -17.14
C LEU A 35 13.76 -17.32 -17.56
N GLY A 36 13.59 -18.64 -17.70
CA GLY A 36 14.67 -19.57 -18.01
C GLY A 36 15.45 -20.07 -16.80
N THR A 37 15.18 -19.55 -15.59
CA THR A 37 15.72 -20.11 -14.34
C THR A 37 15.32 -21.58 -14.22
N ARG A 38 16.26 -22.38 -13.72
CA ARG A 38 16.15 -23.83 -13.60
C ARG A 38 16.12 -24.21 -12.12
N PHE A 39 15.17 -25.07 -11.75
CA PHE A 39 15.01 -25.58 -10.40
C PHE A 39 15.19 -27.09 -10.44
N PRO A 40 16.24 -27.65 -9.82
CA PRO A 40 16.46 -29.09 -9.82
C PRO A 40 15.31 -29.79 -9.09
N LEU A 41 14.83 -30.90 -9.65
CA LEU A 41 13.85 -31.77 -9.00
C LEU A 41 14.53 -33.03 -8.47
N GLU A 42 13.96 -33.60 -7.41
CA GLU A 42 14.39 -34.90 -6.93
C GLU A 42 14.17 -35.96 -8.01
N SER A 43 15.20 -36.76 -8.25
CA SER A 43 15.18 -37.78 -9.29
C SER A 43 14.42 -39.02 -8.80
N ALA A 44 13.65 -39.62 -9.68
CA ALA A 44 13.08 -40.94 -9.44
C ALA A 44 14.20 -41.99 -9.49
N TYR A 45 14.04 -43.06 -8.70
CA TYR A 45 14.93 -44.20 -8.68
C TYR A 45 14.25 -45.40 -9.32
N ASP A 46 14.97 -46.05 -10.23
CA ASP A 46 14.59 -47.31 -10.85
C ASP A 46 15.75 -48.30 -10.63
N PRO A 47 15.52 -49.41 -9.92
CA PRO A 47 16.58 -50.38 -9.62
C PRO A 47 16.97 -51.25 -10.83
N ASP A 48 16.19 -51.23 -11.92
CA ASP A 48 16.49 -51.98 -13.13
C ASP A 48 17.66 -51.33 -13.89
N VAL A 49 18.30 -52.06 -14.81
CA VAL A 49 19.54 -51.62 -15.46
C VAL A 49 19.39 -51.41 -16.97
N GLY A 50 20.24 -50.55 -17.53
CA GLY A 50 20.24 -50.28 -18.97
C GLY A 50 18.91 -49.66 -19.43
N ASN A 51 18.25 -50.28 -20.42
CA ASN A 51 17.00 -49.77 -20.98
C ASN A 51 15.79 -49.94 -20.06
N ASN A 52 15.83 -50.86 -19.09
CA ASN A 52 14.74 -51.02 -18.14
C ASN A 52 14.81 -49.98 -17.02
N SER A 53 15.91 -49.26 -16.90
CA SER A 53 16.05 -48.16 -15.94
C SER A 53 15.33 -46.89 -16.40
N LEU A 54 15.35 -45.87 -15.54
CA LEU A 54 14.76 -44.57 -15.76
C LEU A 54 15.16 -43.96 -17.12
N ARG A 55 14.15 -43.62 -17.94
CA ARG A 55 14.33 -43.11 -19.30
C ARG A 55 14.00 -41.64 -19.45
N THR A 56 12.90 -41.16 -18.87
CA THR A 56 12.45 -39.78 -19.03
C THR A 56 11.50 -39.35 -17.91
N TYR A 57 11.25 -38.05 -17.86
CA TYR A 57 10.23 -37.43 -17.02
C TYR A 57 9.22 -36.69 -17.88
N GLU A 58 7.97 -36.66 -17.43
CA GLU A 58 6.88 -35.88 -17.98
C GLU A 58 6.13 -35.16 -16.86
N MET A 59 5.51 -34.03 -17.18
CA MET A 59 4.71 -33.26 -16.24
C MET A 59 3.41 -32.85 -16.91
N THR A 60 2.35 -32.68 -16.11
CA THR A 60 1.10 -32.07 -16.56
C THR A 60 1.36 -30.80 -17.39
N THR A 61 0.83 -30.76 -18.62
CA THR A 61 1.00 -29.64 -19.53
C THR A 61 0.46 -28.35 -18.92
N ASN A 62 1.27 -27.30 -18.94
CA ASN A 62 0.93 -25.99 -18.40
C ASN A 62 1.71 -24.88 -19.13
N SER A 63 1.39 -23.62 -18.83
CA SER A 63 2.01 -22.45 -19.46
C SER A 63 3.23 -21.88 -18.71
N TYR A 64 3.43 -22.27 -17.46
CA TYR A 64 4.43 -21.65 -16.58
C TYR A 64 5.76 -22.38 -16.59
N PHE A 65 5.75 -23.71 -16.69
CA PHE A 65 6.91 -24.54 -16.49
C PHE A 65 7.04 -25.64 -17.54
N THR A 66 8.27 -25.95 -17.90
CA THR A 66 8.64 -27.13 -18.71
C THR A 66 9.71 -27.93 -17.99
N LEU A 67 9.80 -29.23 -18.26
CA LEU A 67 10.91 -30.04 -17.78
C LEU A 67 12.06 -30.04 -18.78
N ASP A 68 13.28 -29.92 -18.28
CA ASP A 68 14.50 -30.25 -19.01
C ASP A 68 15.13 -31.50 -18.38
N VAL A 69 15.32 -32.55 -19.19
CA VAL A 69 15.85 -33.84 -18.71
C VAL A 69 17.30 -33.95 -19.12
N GLN A 70 18.18 -34.02 -18.13
CA GLN A 70 19.62 -34.11 -18.30
C GLN A 70 20.09 -35.53 -17.98
N THR A 71 21.12 -36.00 -18.69
CA THR A 71 21.74 -37.32 -18.45
C THR A 71 23.14 -37.11 -17.90
N GLN A 72 23.41 -37.67 -16.72
CA GLN A 72 24.73 -37.67 -16.10
C GLN A 72 25.65 -38.70 -16.76
N GLY A 73 26.97 -38.57 -16.53
CA GLY A 73 27.98 -39.41 -17.17
C GLY A 73 27.94 -40.90 -16.80
N ASP A 74 27.21 -41.25 -15.74
CA ASP A 74 26.93 -42.61 -15.27
C ASP A 74 25.65 -43.21 -15.87
N GLY A 75 24.93 -42.46 -16.71
CA GLY A 75 23.63 -42.85 -17.29
C GLY A 75 22.42 -42.43 -16.46
N ASN A 76 22.61 -41.90 -15.24
CA ASN A 76 21.51 -41.43 -14.41
C ASN A 76 20.84 -40.20 -15.03
N LYS A 77 19.52 -40.11 -14.92
CA LYS A 77 18.73 -39.00 -15.46
C LYS A 77 18.09 -38.19 -14.35
N PHE A 78 18.22 -36.87 -14.44
CA PHE A 78 17.57 -35.93 -13.55
C PHE A 78 16.77 -34.90 -14.35
N ALA A 79 15.73 -34.36 -13.72
CA ALA A 79 14.89 -33.34 -14.31
C ALA A 79 15.10 -32.00 -13.62
N GLU A 80 15.10 -30.92 -14.41
CA GLU A 80 15.06 -29.56 -13.93
C GLU A 80 13.77 -28.90 -14.41
N LEU A 81 13.08 -28.23 -13.51
CA LEU A 81 11.94 -27.39 -13.84
C LEU A 81 12.46 -26.07 -14.41
N VAL A 82 11.98 -25.69 -15.59
CA VAL A 82 12.39 -24.45 -16.28
C VAL A 82 11.21 -23.48 -16.33
N LEU A 83 11.39 -22.28 -15.76
CA LEU A 83 10.38 -21.23 -15.78
C LEU A 83 10.24 -20.63 -17.20
N LYS A 84 9.02 -20.59 -17.73
CA LYS A 84 8.69 -20.09 -19.08
C LYS A 84 7.81 -18.83 -19.08
N LYS A 85 7.04 -18.61 -18.03
CA LYS A 85 6.18 -17.43 -17.85
C LYS A 85 6.41 -16.85 -16.46
N GLN A 86 6.31 -15.52 -16.34
CA GLN A 86 6.45 -14.84 -15.06
C GLN A 86 5.41 -15.36 -14.07
N LEU A 87 5.85 -15.57 -12.83
CA LEU A 87 4.97 -15.87 -11.70
C LEU A 87 4.48 -14.56 -11.10
N ASP A 88 3.30 -14.63 -10.49
CA ASP A 88 2.62 -13.52 -9.84
C ASP A 88 1.84 -14.17 -8.69
N ARG A 89 2.30 -13.93 -7.47
CA ARG A 89 1.80 -14.57 -6.26
C ARG A 89 0.41 -14.02 -5.93
N GLU A 90 0.19 -12.72 -6.12
CA GLU A 90 -1.09 -12.02 -5.93
C GLU A 90 -2.17 -12.61 -6.86
N GLN A 91 -1.78 -13.08 -8.04
CA GLN A 91 -2.65 -13.84 -8.96
C GLN A 91 -2.79 -15.31 -8.56
N GLN A 92 -1.69 -16.02 -8.32
CA GLN A 92 -1.70 -17.45 -7.99
C GLN A 92 -0.48 -17.88 -7.15
N ALA A 93 -0.65 -17.94 -5.84
CA ALA A 93 0.41 -18.35 -4.89
C ALA A 93 0.79 -19.85 -4.93
N LEU A 94 -0.05 -20.73 -5.50
CA LEU A 94 0.17 -22.17 -5.46
C LEU A 94 -0.20 -22.85 -6.78
N HIS A 95 0.77 -23.59 -7.35
CA HIS A 95 0.57 -24.43 -8.52
C HIS A 95 0.75 -25.90 -8.17
N ARG A 96 -0.10 -26.76 -8.74
CA ARG A 96 -0.03 -28.22 -8.54
C ARG A 96 0.02 -28.93 -9.89
N TYR A 97 1.01 -29.79 -10.06
CA TYR A 97 1.20 -30.59 -11.26
C TYR A 97 1.44 -32.06 -10.88
N VAL A 98 1.19 -32.98 -11.81
CA VAL A 98 1.60 -34.37 -11.66
C VAL A 98 2.92 -34.57 -12.40
N LEU A 99 3.94 -35.02 -11.68
CA LEU A 99 5.24 -35.41 -12.22
C LEU A 99 5.26 -36.93 -12.43
N THR A 100 5.63 -37.38 -13.62
CA THR A 100 5.67 -38.79 -14.00
C THR A 100 7.08 -39.15 -14.45
N ALA A 101 7.68 -40.18 -13.86
CA ALA A 101 8.91 -40.81 -14.32
C ALA A 101 8.57 -42.08 -15.09
N MET A 102 9.26 -42.33 -16.20
CA MET A 102 9.01 -43.49 -17.06
C MET A 102 10.30 -44.22 -17.38
N ASP A 103 10.26 -45.55 -17.34
CA ASP A 103 11.37 -46.41 -17.78
C ASP A 103 11.42 -46.56 -19.31
N GLY A 104 12.38 -47.34 -19.82
CA GLY A 104 12.49 -47.69 -21.23
C GLY A 104 12.10 -49.12 -21.59
N GLY A 105 11.53 -49.88 -20.65
CA GLY A 105 11.20 -51.30 -20.84
C GLY A 105 9.96 -51.53 -21.71
N ILE A 106 9.71 -52.80 -22.04
CA ILE A 106 8.53 -53.24 -22.80
C ILE A 106 7.88 -54.43 -22.07
N PRO A 107 6.71 -54.26 -21.42
CA PRO A 107 5.93 -53.03 -21.30
C PRO A 107 6.64 -51.96 -20.46
N GLN A 108 6.34 -50.69 -20.74
CA GLN A 108 6.86 -49.55 -20.00
C GLN A 108 6.14 -49.42 -18.65
N ARG A 109 6.87 -49.10 -17.58
CA ARG A 109 6.31 -48.76 -16.27
C ARG A 109 6.60 -47.31 -15.90
N THR A 110 5.80 -46.80 -14.96
CA THR A 110 5.79 -45.40 -14.58
C THR A 110 5.63 -45.21 -13.07
N GLY A 111 6.31 -44.21 -12.52
CA GLY A 111 6.09 -43.68 -11.18
C GLY A 111 5.52 -42.27 -11.24
N THR A 112 4.72 -41.87 -10.25
CA THR A 112 4.13 -40.52 -10.19
C THR A 112 4.32 -39.87 -8.83
N ALA A 113 4.54 -38.57 -8.81
CA ALA A 113 4.51 -37.72 -7.62
C ALA A 113 3.69 -36.46 -7.88
N LEU A 114 3.11 -35.89 -6.83
CA LEU A 114 2.54 -34.55 -6.87
C LEU A 114 3.68 -33.53 -6.80
N LEU A 115 3.68 -32.53 -7.67
CA LEU A 115 4.60 -31.39 -7.62
C LEU A 115 3.81 -30.16 -7.19
N THR A 116 4.10 -29.66 -6.00
CA THR A 116 3.50 -28.45 -5.45
C THR A 116 4.52 -27.32 -5.50
N ILE A 117 4.22 -26.28 -6.28
CA ILE A 117 5.04 -25.08 -6.37
C ILE A 117 4.38 -24.00 -5.53
N LYS A 118 5.10 -23.55 -4.50
CA LYS A 118 4.71 -22.41 -3.68
C LYS A 118 5.45 -21.18 -4.16
N VAL A 119 4.71 -20.18 -4.60
CA VAL A 119 5.27 -18.91 -5.05
C VAL A 119 5.60 -18.09 -3.80
N LEU A 120 6.85 -17.66 -3.68
CA LEU A 120 7.30 -16.79 -2.59
C LEU A 120 7.12 -15.32 -2.99
N ASP A 121 6.65 -14.55 -2.03
CA ASP A 121 6.37 -13.12 -2.14
C ASP A 121 7.64 -12.30 -2.39
N SER A 122 7.52 -11.30 -3.25
CA SER A 122 8.48 -10.22 -3.43
C SER A 122 7.75 -8.89 -3.27
N ASN A 123 8.41 -7.88 -2.69
CA ASN A 123 7.83 -6.55 -2.53
C ASN A 123 7.77 -5.81 -3.89
N ASP A 124 6.84 -6.20 -4.76
CA ASP A 124 6.68 -5.69 -6.12
C ASP A 124 5.39 -4.89 -6.32
N ASN A 125 4.50 -4.87 -5.32
CA ASN A 125 3.44 -3.89 -5.22
C ASN A 125 3.88 -2.70 -4.36
N VAL A 126 3.14 -1.60 -4.49
CA VAL A 126 3.34 -0.39 -3.70
C VAL A 126 2.02 -0.02 -3.07
N PRO A 127 1.99 0.65 -1.91
CA PRO A 127 0.73 1.04 -1.31
C PRO A 127 -0.06 1.96 -2.25
N VAL A 128 -1.36 1.72 -2.44
CA VAL A 128 -2.21 2.53 -3.33
C VAL A 128 -3.34 3.17 -2.56
N PHE A 129 -3.44 4.49 -2.63
CA PHE A 129 -4.62 5.24 -2.17
C PHE A 129 -5.76 5.16 -3.18
N ASP A 130 -7.01 5.12 -2.72
CA ASP A 130 -8.19 5.13 -3.61
C ASP A 130 -8.32 6.44 -4.40
N GLN A 131 -7.79 7.55 -3.86
CA GLN A 131 -7.80 8.87 -4.50
C GLN A 131 -6.47 9.60 -4.34
N PRO A 132 -6.02 10.36 -5.34
CA PRO A 132 -4.82 11.19 -5.22
C PRO A 132 -5.02 12.44 -4.36
N VAL A 133 -6.27 12.94 -4.28
CA VAL A 133 -6.64 14.13 -3.52
C VAL A 133 -7.99 13.92 -2.83
N TYR A 134 -8.03 14.12 -1.52
CA TYR A 134 -9.24 14.15 -0.70
C TYR A 134 -9.58 15.60 -0.37
N THR A 135 -10.83 16.02 -0.50
CA THR A 135 -11.26 17.38 -0.14
C THR A 135 -12.43 17.30 0.82
N LEU A 136 -12.30 17.97 1.95
CA LEU A 136 -13.32 18.02 2.99
C LEU A 136 -13.33 19.40 3.67
N SER A 137 -14.35 19.63 4.49
CA SER A 137 -14.51 20.86 5.24
C SER A 137 -14.63 20.57 6.73
N MET A 138 -13.94 21.36 7.54
CA MET A 138 -13.92 21.27 8.99
C MET A 138 -14.30 22.62 9.57
N PRO A 139 -15.21 22.70 10.56
CA PRO A 139 -15.41 23.95 11.27
C PRO A 139 -14.12 24.34 11.99
N GLU A 140 -13.82 25.62 12.03
CA GLU A 140 -12.79 26.12 12.92
C GLU A 140 -13.13 25.82 14.37
N ASN A 141 -12.16 25.97 15.28
CA ASN A 141 -12.31 25.63 16.69
C ASN A 141 -12.71 24.16 16.96
N SER A 142 -12.62 23.29 15.95
CA SER A 142 -12.83 21.85 16.12
C SER A 142 -11.85 21.31 17.17
N PRO A 143 -12.33 20.57 18.19
CA PRO A 143 -11.48 20.16 19.30
C PRO A 143 -10.39 19.17 18.86
N PRO A 144 -9.22 19.17 19.52
CA PRO A 144 -8.21 18.14 19.31
C PRO A 144 -8.78 16.73 19.50
N GLY A 145 -8.34 15.78 18.66
CA GLY A 145 -8.88 14.42 18.55
C GLY A 145 -10.06 14.29 17.59
N THR A 146 -10.53 15.39 16.98
CA THR A 146 -11.57 15.32 15.94
C THR A 146 -11.01 14.64 14.69
N LEU A 147 -11.72 13.63 14.20
CA LEU A 147 -11.38 12.92 12.98
C LEU A 147 -11.54 13.83 11.76
N VAL A 148 -10.46 13.99 11.00
CA VAL A 148 -10.47 14.69 9.70
C VAL A 148 -10.84 13.67 8.62
N ILE A 149 -10.07 12.59 8.49
CA ILE A 149 -10.32 11.52 7.52
C ILE A 149 -9.64 10.22 7.96
N GLN A 150 -10.25 9.09 7.63
CA GLN A 150 -9.62 7.78 7.70
C GLN A 150 -9.00 7.47 6.33
N LEU A 151 -7.68 7.58 6.20
CA LEU A 151 -7.00 7.20 4.97
C LEU A 151 -6.90 5.68 4.86
N ASN A 152 -6.91 5.19 3.62
CA ASN A 152 -6.75 3.77 3.33
C ASN A 152 -5.86 3.63 2.09
N ALA A 153 -4.61 3.23 2.31
CA ALA A 153 -3.71 2.76 1.27
C ALA A 153 -3.62 1.24 1.37
N THR A 154 -3.82 0.56 0.25
CA THR A 154 -3.80 -0.90 0.16
C THR A 154 -2.55 -1.38 -0.54
N ASP A 155 -1.91 -2.39 0.02
CA ASP A 155 -0.80 -3.13 -0.58
C ASP A 155 -1.20 -4.61 -0.65
N GLN A 156 -0.88 -5.29 -1.76
CA GLN A 156 -1.33 -6.67 -2.01
C GLN A 156 -0.30 -7.72 -1.60
N ASP A 157 0.92 -7.29 -1.26
CA ASP A 157 2.03 -8.17 -0.91
C ASP A 157 1.81 -8.87 0.45
N GLU A 158 2.59 -9.90 0.72
CA GLU A 158 2.46 -10.72 1.93
C GLU A 158 3.27 -10.18 3.12
N GLY A 159 2.68 -10.25 4.32
CA GLY A 159 3.39 -9.94 5.55
C GLY A 159 3.86 -8.49 5.61
N GLN A 160 5.15 -8.27 5.86
CA GLN A 160 5.72 -6.92 5.97
C GLN A 160 5.71 -6.13 4.66
N ASN A 161 5.72 -6.82 3.52
CA ASN A 161 5.66 -6.20 2.21
C ASN A 161 4.26 -5.59 1.97
N GLY A 162 3.20 -6.22 2.50
CA GLY A 162 1.85 -5.65 2.49
C GLY A 162 1.50 -4.75 3.68
N GLU A 163 2.37 -4.62 4.68
CA GLU A 163 2.06 -3.92 5.92
C GLU A 163 2.34 -2.41 5.78
N VAL A 164 1.28 -1.62 5.60
CA VAL A 164 1.38 -0.20 5.29
C VAL A 164 1.50 0.67 6.54
N VAL A 165 2.44 1.62 6.51
CA VAL A 165 2.54 2.71 7.48
C VAL A 165 2.38 4.10 6.86
N TYR A 166 1.71 4.98 7.60
CA TYR A 166 1.38 6.34 7.17
C TYR A 166 2.26 7.37 7.87
N SER A 167 2.62 8.43 7.17
CA SER A 167 3.33 9.57 7.76
C SER A 167 3.14 10.84 6.94
N PHE A 168 3.48 11.99 7.53
CA PHE A 168 3.51 13.25 6.81
C PHE A 168 4.68 13.29 5.84
N SER A 169 4.41 13.71 4.60
CA SER A 169 5.44 14.01 3.62
C SER A 169 6.33 15.18 4.09
N SER A 170 7.54 15.26 3.54
CA SER A 170 8.47 16.37 3.77
C SER A 170 7.97 17.72 3.25
N HIS A 171 6.97 17.72 2.36
CA HIS A 171 6.38 18.93 1.79
C HIS A 171 5.44 19.69 2.74
N ASN A 172 5.05 19.10 3.88
CA ASN A 172 4.20 19.79 4.85
C ASN A 172 4.93 20.91 5.58
N SER A 173 4.25 22.04 5.74
CA SER A 173 4.74 23.13 6.60
C SER A 173 4.78 22.70 8.07
N PRO A 174 5.60 23.37 8.91
CA PRO A 174 5.60 23.15 10.35
C PRO A 174 4.20 23.31 10.97
N ARG A 175 3.44 24.32 10.53
CA ARG A 175 2.07 24.58 11.00
C ARG A 175 1.13 23.40 10.77
N VAL A 176 1.20 22.73 9.61
CA VAL A 176 0.41 21.52 9.34
C VAL A 176 0.72 20.40 10.35
N ARG A 177 1.98 20.25 10.75
CA ARG A 177 2.42 19.23 11.72
C ARG A 177 2.05 19.56 13.17
N GLU A 178 1.71 20.82 13.46
CA GLU A 178 1.17 21.25 14.76
C GLU A 178 -0.34 21.05 14.83
N ILE A 179 -1.04 21.37 13.73
CA ILE A 179 -2.51 21.34 13.65
C ILE A 179 -3.04 19.94 13.41
N PHE A 180 -2.34 19.09 12.67
CA PHE A 180 -2.79 17.74 12.32
C PHE A 180 -1.84 16.68 12.85
N SER A 181 -2.42 15.55 13.26
CA SER A 181 -1.71 14.33 13.60
C SER A 181 -2.23 13.17 12.75
N ILE A 182 -1.35 12.21 12.43
CA ILE A 182 -1.72 11.00 11.71
C ILE A 182 -1.26 9.78 12.49
N ASP A 183 -2.17 8.83 12.71
CA ASP A 183 -1.82 7.53 13.26
C ASP A 183 -1.08 6.70 12.20
N PRO A 184 0.15 6.25 12.48
CA PRO A 184 1.00 5.63 11.48
C PRO A 184 0.56 4.23 11.07
N ARG A 185 -0.31 3.55 11.83
CA ARG A 185 -0.76 2.18 11.50
C ARG A 185 -2.15 2.17 10.88
N THR A 186 -3.02 3.07 11.33
CA THR A 186 -4.41 3.11 10.89
C THR A 186 -4.62 4.09 9.75
N GLY A 187 -3.77 5.11 9.57
CA GLY A 187 -4.01 6.18 8.59
C GLY A 187 -5.08 7.17 9.05
N ARG A 188 -5.41 7.17 10.34
CA ARG A 188 -6.39 8.07 10.95
C ARG A 188 -5.76 9.47 11.09
N LEU A 189 -6.24 10.42 10.29
CA LEU A 189 -5.82 11.83 10.35
C LEU A 189 -6.78 12.60 11.26
N GLU A 190 -6.25 13.26 12.27
CA GLU A 190 -7.00 14.00 13.28
C GLU A 190 -6.46 15.42 13.48
N ILE A 191 -7.28 16.25 14.10
CA ILE A 191 -6.88 17.56 14.59
C ILE A 191 -6.09 17.39 15.90
N SER A 192 -4.92 18.01 15.99
CA SER A 192 -4.09 18.08 17.21
C SER A 192 -3.90 19.49 17.74
N GLY A 193 -4.10 20.51 16.90
CA GLY A 193 -3.99 21.92 17.27
C GLY A 193 -5.28 22.69 16.96
N GLU A 194 -5.19 24.02 17.02
CA GLU A 194 -6.33 24.90 16.73
C GLU A 194 -6.42 25.14 15.22
N LEU A 195 -7.64 25.00 14.69
CA LEU A 195 -8.01 25.51 13.37
C LEU A 195 -8.63 26.89 13.58
N ASP A 196 -8.04 27.89 12.94
CA ASP A 196 -8.44 29.30 12.99
C ASP A 196 -8.66 29.75 11.55
N TYR A 197 -9.90 30.14 11.22
CA TYR A 197 -10.29 30.55 9.88
C TYR A 197 -9.64 31.88 9.50
N GLU A 198 -9.55 32.82 10.45
CA GLU A 198 -8.89 34.13 10.30
C GLU A 198 -7.38 33.99 10.06
N GLU A 199 -6.74 32.92 10.58
CA GLU A 199 -5.35 32.57 10.25
C GLU A 199 -5.25 31.98 8.84
N SER A 200 -6.04 30.95 8.53
CA SER A 200 -5.97 30.27 7.24
C SER A 200 -7.24 29.46 6.92
N ASN A 201 -7.94 29.87 5.87
CA ASN A 201 -9.15 29.19 5.41
C ASN A 201 -8.93 27.82 4.74
N THR A 202 -7.69 27.42 4.41
CA THR A 202 -7.41 26.14 3.74
C THR A 202 -6.05 25.57 4.14
N TYR A 203 -6.02 24.29 4.50
CA TYR A 203 -4.80 23.54 4.72
C TYR A 203 -4.60 22.44 3.66
N GLN A 204 -3.36 22.31 3.19
CA GLN A 204 -2.94 21.22 2.32
C GLN A 204 -2.04 20.27 3.10
N VAL A 205 -2.55 19.07 3.39
CA VAL A 205 -1.85 18.03 4.14
C VAL A 205 -1.37 16.96 3.16
N TYR A 206 -0.06 16.88 2.96
CA TYR A 206 0.59 15.88 2.12
C TYR A 206 0.90 14.63 2.94
N VAL A 207 0.25 13.52 2.64
CA VAL A 207 0.45 12.24 3.35
C VAL A 207 1.18 11.28 2.44
N GLN A 208 2.06 10.48 3.02
CA GLN A 208 2.70 9.34 2.36
C GLN A 208 2.34 8.04 3.07
N ALA A 209 2.13 6.98 2.29
CA ALA A 209 1.99 5.61 2.74
C ALA A 209 3.18 4.81 2.21
N LYS A 210 3.76 3.94 3.04
CA LYS A 210 4.91 3.12 2.69
C LYS A 210 4.80 1.77 3.37
N ASP A 211 5.08 0.70 2.66
CA ASP A 211 5.17 -0.64 3.24
C ASP A 211 6.44 -0.79 4.13
N LEU A 212 6.52 -1.92 4.84
CA LEU A 212 7.65 -2.27 5.71
C LEU A 212 8.66 -3.21 5.02
N GLY A 213 8.45 -3.52 3.75
CA GLY A 213 9.27 -4.42 2.96
C GLY A 213 10.62 -3.82 2.52
N PRO A 214 11.54 -4.65 2.00
CA PRO A 214 12.75 -4.17 1.34
C PRO A 214 12.39 -3.46 0.03
N ASN A 215 13.17 -2.44 -0.35
CA ASN A 215 12.93 -1.63 -1.56
C ASN A 215 11.57 -0.90 -1.62
N ALA A 216 10.89 -0.78 -0.48
CA ALA A 216 9.63 -0.07 -0.30
C ALA A 216 9.59 1.31 -0.99
N VAL A 217 8.59 1.52 -1.84
CA VAL A 217 8.38 2.76 -2.59
C VAL A 217 7.18 3.50 -2.00
N PRO A 218 7.35 4.75 -1.51
CA PRO A 218 6.26 5.47 -0.88
C PRO A 218 5.24 5.99 -1.92
N ALA A 219 3.96 5.77 -1.65
CA ALA A 219 2.86 6.43 -2.34
C ALA A 219 2.43 7.70 -1.61
N HIS A 220 1.80 8.62 -2.34
CA HIS A 220 1.46 9.93 -1.84
C HIS A 220 0.00 10.28 -2.15
N CYS A 221 -0.65 10.98 -1.22
CA CYS A 221 -1.94 11.62 -1.44
C CYS A 221 -1.97 13.00 -0.78
N LYS A 222 -2.94 13.82 -1.17
CA LYS A 222 -3.14 15.17 -0.61
C LYS A 222 -4.51 15.28 0.01
N VAL A 223 -4.58 15.69 1.27
CA VAL A 223 -5.83 16.02 1.95
C VAL A 223 -5.96 17.54 1.99
N MET A 224 -7.00 18.06 1.34
CA MET A 224 -7.36 19.48 1.31
C MET A 224 -8.46 19.71 2.34
N VAL A 225 -8.10 20.37 3.44
CA VAL A 225 -9.01 20.71 4.53
C VAL A 225 -9.41 22.18 4.36
N LYS A 226 -10.68 22.41 4.02
CA LYS A 226 -11.25 23.76 3.99
C LYS A 226 -11.80 24.08 5.37
N VAL A 227 -11.40 25.20 5.94
CA VAL A 227 -11.92 25.64 7.24
C VAL A 227 -13.24 26.37 7.00
N LEU A 228 -14.23 26.10 7.83
CA LEU A 228 -15.52 26.82 7.84
C LEU A 228 -15.50 27.84 8.98
N ASP A 229 -15.76 29.09 8.60
CA ASP A 229 -15.90 30.26 9.47
C ASP A 229 -17.08 30.09 10.45
N LEU A 230 -16.83 30.37 11.73
CA LEU A 230 -17.77 30.47 12.82
C LEU A 230 -17.71 31.88 13.41
N ASN A 231 -18.83 32.38 13.91
CA ASN A 231 -18.86 33.68 14.59
C ASN A 231 -18.18 33.58 15.97
N ASP A 232 -16.86 33.78 16.02
CA ASP A 232 -16.06 33.71 17.24
C ASP A 232 -15.28 35.00 17.53
N ASN A 233 -15.29 35.98 16.62
CA ASN A 233 -14.83 37.33 16.87
C ASN A 233 -16.00 38.28 17.12
N ALA A 234 -15.90 39.10 18.17
CA ALA A 234 -16.89 40.13 18.45
C ALA A 234 -16.50 41.45 17.76
N PRO A 235 -17.47 42.30 17.35
CA PRO A 235 -17.17 43.59 16.74
C PRO A 235 -16.36 44.50 17.67
N GLU A 236 -15.21 44.97 17.22
CA GLU A 236 -14.34 45.91 17.93
C GLU A 236 -14.60 47.36 17.48
N ILE A 237 -14.84 48.25 18.45
CA ILE A 237 -15.07 49.68 18.21
C ILE A 237 -13.79 50.47 18.48
N SER A 238 -13.34 51.24 17.49
CA SER A 238 -12.12 52.08 17.58
C SER A 238 -12.45 53.54 17.32
N PHE A 239 -12.30 54.40 18.33
CA PHE A 239 -12.52 55.84 18.18
C PHE A 239 -11.27 56.53 17.60
N SER A 240 -11.43 57.24 16.48
CA SER A 240 -10.36 58.00 15.84
C SER A 240 -10.30 59.45 16.32
N THR A 241 -11.44 60.05 16.65
CA THR A 241 -11.51 61.41 17.21
C THR A 241 -12.72 61.52 18.11
N VAL A 242 -12.54 62.08 19.30
CA VAL A 242 -13.64 62.40 20.22
C VAL A 242 -13.41 63.82 20.72
N LYS A 243 -14.40 64.69 20.52
CA LYS A 243 -14.39 66.03 21.13
C LYS A 243 -14.91 65.93 22.57
N GLU A 244 -14.08 66.30 23.54
CA GLU A 244 -14.47 66.34 24.96
C GLU A 244 -15.51 67.43 25.25
N ALA A 245 -15.54 68.50 24.45
CA ALA A 245 -16.46 69.60 24.59
C ALA A 245 -17.12 69.96 23.24
N VAL A 246 -18.43 70.21 23.28
CA VAL A 246 -19.22 70.76 22.18
C VAL A 246 -19.89 72.06 22.66
N SER A 247 -19.85 73.10 21.83
CA SER A 247 -20.51 74.38 22.14
C SER A 247 -22.03 74.17 22.21
N GLU A 248 -22.69 74.78 23.20
CA GLU A 248 -24.16 74.76 23.31
C GLU A 248 -24.86 75.41 22.10
N GLY A 249 -24.17 76.30 21.39
CA GLY A 249 -24.64 76.92 20.15
C GLY A 249 -24.28 76.14 18.89
N ALA A 250 -23.80 74.90 19.00
CA ALA A 250 -23.39 74.10 17.85
C ALA A 250 -24.59 73.76 16.93
N PRO A 251 -24.50 74.02 15.61
CA PRO A 251 -25.58 73.71 14.69
C PRO A 251 -25.78 72.18 14.51
N PRO A 252 -27.00 71.72 14.16
CA PRO A 252 -27.25 70.31 13.86
C PRO A 252 -26.30 69.76 12.79
N GLY A 253 -25.75 68.57 13.04
CA GLY A 253 -24.75 67.94 12.17
C GLY A 253 -23.30 68.27 12.50
N THR A 254 -23.04 69.06 13.55
CA THR A 254 -21.69 69.21 14.10
C THR A 254 -21.13 67.84 14.51
N VAL A 255 -19.97 67.46 13.96
CA VAL A 255 -19.32 66.19 14.27
C VAL A 255 -18.72 66.24 15.69
N VAL A 256 -19.11 65.28 16.53
CA VAL A 256 -18.69 65.14 17.93
C VAL A 256 -17.64 64.04 18.09
N ALA A 257 -17.83 62.91 17.41
CA ALA A 257 -16.89 61.80 17.41
C ALA A 257 -16.85 61.12 16.03
N LEU A 258 -15.72 60.46 15.76
CA LEU A 258 -15.50 59.56 14.65
C LEU A 258 -14.97 58.24 15.23
N PHE A 259 -15.54 57.14 14.76
CA PHE A 259 -15.11 55.79 15.13
C PHE A 259 -15.28 54.84 13.94
N SER A 260 -14.52 53.77 13.96
CA SER A 260 -14.64 52.63 13.07
C SER A 260 -15.05 51.39 13.87
N VAL A 261 -15.72 50.46 13.21
CA VAL A 261 -16.05 49.15 13.75
C VAL A 261 -15.45 48.09 12.83
N THR A 262 -14.83 47.09 13.41
CA THR A 262 -14.21 45.98 12.68
C THR A 262 -14.58 44.67 13.34
N ASP A 263 -14.95 43.70 12.53
CA ASP A 263 -15.15 42.32 12.91
C ASP A 263 -14.20 41.48 12.06
N LYS A 264 -13.56 40.47 12.65
CA LYS A 264 -12.57 39.67 11.94
C LYS A 264 -13.20 38.52 11.18
N ASP A 265 -14.40 38.10 11.58
CA ASP A 265 -15.14 37.04 10.90
C ASP A 265 -15.52 37.49 9.47
N SER A 266 -15.85 36.53 8.61
CA SER A 266 -16.26 36.78 7.23
C SER A 266 -17.77 36.60 7.01
N GLU A 267 -18.21 36.91 5.78
CA GLU A 267 -19.58 36.73 5.31
C GLU A 267 -20.65 37.36 6.23
N GLU A 268 -21.59 36.57 6.75
CA GLU A 268 -22.64 37.04 7.66
C GLU A 268 -22.11 37.23 9.10
N ASN A 269 -21.06 36.50 9.48
CA ASN A 269 -20.49 36.57 10.82
C ASN A 269 -19.82 37.93 11.07
N GLY A 270 -19.14 38.48 10.05
CA GLY A 270 -18.51 39.80 10.11
C GLY A 270 -19.42 41.00 9.83
N GLN A 271 -20.75 40.82 9.69
CA GLN A 271 -21.66 41.93 9.42
C GLN A 271 -22.02 42.71 10.69
N ILE A 272 -21.71 44.01 10.68
CA ILE A 272 -21.87 44.86 11.87
C ILE A 272 -23.07 45.79 11.72
N HIS A 273 -23.88 45.89 12.78
CA HIS A 273 -24.92 46.91 12.95
C HIS A 273 -24.61 47.80 14.15
N CYS A 274 -24.72 49.12 13.99
CA CYS A 274 -24.42 50.10 15.04
C CYS A 274 -25.68 50.84 15.48
N GLU A 275 -25.88 50.95 16.80
CA GLU A 275 -26.99 51.68 17.41
C GLU A 275 -26.48 52.65 18.49
N ILE A 276 -27.18 53.77 18.70
CA ILE A 276 -26.97 54.65 19.86
C ILE A 276 -28.02 54.33 20.90
N LEU A 277 -27.58 54.03 22.13
CA LEU A 277 -28.46 53.78 23.25
C LEU A 277 -28.88 55.09 23.93
N GLY A 278 -30.16 55.13 24.32
CA GLY A 278 -30.76 56.25 25.06
C GLY A 278 -31.39 57.33 24.18
N GLU A 279 -32.28 58.12 24.77
CA GLU A 279 -32.89 59.28 24.12
C GLU A 279 -31.92 60.47 24.18
N VAL A 280 -31.01 60.53 23.22
CA VAL A 280 -29.98 61.57 23.13
C VAL A 280 -30.13 62.40 21.86
N PRO A 281 -29.73 63.69 21.86
CA PRO A 281 -29.84 64.58 20.70
C PRO A 281 -28.74 64.33 19.64
N PHE A 282 -28.22 63.10 19.56
CA PHE A 282 -27.15 62.69 18.64
C PHE A 282 -27.67 61.66 17.64
N ARG A 283 -27.03 61.58 16.47
CA ARG A 283 -27.36 60.59 15.43
C ARG A 283 -26.09 59.96 14.88
N LEU A 284 -26.13 58.66 14.58
CA LEU A 284 -25.10 58.03 13.76
C LEU A 284 -25.28 58.47 12.32
N LYS A 285 -24.16 58.78 11.68
CA LYS A 285 -24.11 59.05 10.24
C LYS A 285 -22.87 58.38 9.69
N LEU A 286 -23.06 57.50 8.71
CA LEU A 286 -21.95 56.91 7.96
C LEU A 286 -21.15 58.02 7.29
N SER A 287 -19.84 58.02 7.53
CA SER A 287 -18.89 58.87 6.82
C SER A 287 -18.26 58.00 5.74
N TYR A 288 -18.48 58.36 4.48
CA TYR A 288 -17.83 57.76 3.31
C TYR A 288 -16.49 58.45 3.04
#